data_AF-A0A7S3UNK6-F1
#
_entry.id   AF-A0A7S3UNK6-F1
#
_cell.length_a   1.000
_cell.length_b   1.000
_cell.length_c   1.000
_cell.angle_alpha   90.00
_cell.angle_beta   90.00
_cell.angle_gamma   90.00
#
_symmetry.space_group_name_H-M   'P 1'
#
loop_
_entity.id
_entity.type
_entity.pdbx_description
1 polymer ?
#
loop_
_entity_poly.entity_id
_entity_poly.type
_entity_poly.pdbx_seq_one_letter_code
_entity_poly.pdbx_strand_id
1 'polypeptide(L)'
;MAIIMANKMQGSEEFAVPAEPKGWQAQVVTAGYCLFAVGLSVGFSNLFCGVCVGITGSGCALADAQKPDMFVKMLVIEIFGSALGLFGVIVGIIQANAGQFPEHKLQ
;
A
#
# COMPACT_ATOMS: atom_id res chain seq x y z
N MET A 1 -2.69 4.76 -2.73
CA MET A 1 -3.54 3.93 -1.86
C MET A 1 -4.56 4.73 -1.06
N ALA A 2 -4.17 5.84 -0.42
CA ALA A 2 -5.08 6.69 0.35
C ALA A 2 -6.37 7.10 -0.41
N ILE A 3 -6.25 7.51 -1.68
CA ILE A 3 -7.41 7.88 -2.52
C ILE A 3 -8.39 6.70 -2.71
N ILE A 4 -7.86 5.50 -2.98
CA ILE A 4 -8.68 4.29 -3.19
C ILE A 4 -9.44 3.94 -1.91
N MET A 5 -8.78 4.05 -0.76
CA MET A 5 -9.38 3.77 0.54
C MET A 5 -10.42 4.82 0.94
N ALA A 6 -10.13 6.11 0.70
CA ALA A 6 -11.06 7.20 0.95
C ALA A 6 -12.36 7.03 0.15
N ASN A 7 -12.25 6.58 -1.11
CA ASN A 7 -13.42 6.30 -1.95
C ASN A 7 -14.21 5.06 -1.50
N LYS A 8 -13.61 4.16 -0.70
CA LYS A 8 -14.30 2.99 -0.15
C LYS A 8 -15.01 3.28 1.17
N MET A 9 -14.62 4.31 1.91
CA MET A 9 -15.24 4.68 3.18
C MET A 9 -16.60 5.36 2.95
N GLN A 10 -17.67 4.57 2.91
CA GLN A 10 -19.04 5.08 2.94
C GLN A 10 -19.50 5.27 4.39
N GLY A 11 -20.28 6.31 4.65
CA GLY A 11 -20.67 6.74 6.00
C GLY A 11 -21.34 5.62 6.80
N SER A 12 -20.85 5.37 8.02
CA SER A 12 -21.47 4.42 8.96
C SER A 12 -22.56 5.12 9.76
N GLU A 13 -23.78 4.59 9.76
CA GLU A 13 -24.96 5.17 10.41
C GLU A 13 -24.84 5.23 11.94
N GLU A 14 -24.09 4.30 12.57
CA GLU A 14 -23.97 4.27 14.02
C GLU A 14 -22.64 3.66 14.51
N PHE A 15 -21.91 4.40 15.35
CA PHE A 15 -20.75 3.90 16.09
C PHE A 15 -21.24 3.14 17.35
N ALA A 16 -21.89 2.00 17.13
CA ALA A 16 -22.28 1.09 18.21
C ALA A 16 -21.28 -0.07 18.25
N VAL A 17 -20.66 -0.30 19.42
CA VAL A 17 -19.75 -1.43 19.68
C VAL A 17 -20.53 -2.49 20.49
N PRO A 18 -21.32 -3.38 19.87
CA PRO A 18 -22.09 -4.38 20.59
C PRO A 18 -21.20 -5.54 21.06
N ALA A 19 -21.62 -6.21 22.14
CA ALA A 19 -20.96 -7.40 22.69
C ALA A 19 -21.11 -8.66 21.81
N GLU A 20 -22.10 -8.70 20.90
CA GLU A 20 -22.28 -9.76 19.89
C GLU A 20 -22.38 -9.12 18.49
N PRO A 21 -21.42 -9.36 17.58
CA PRO A 21 -21.44 -8.78 16.24
C PRO A 21 -22.44 -9.54 15.34
N LYS A 22 -23.54 -8.88 14.93
CA LYS A 22 -24.51 -9.44 13.96
C LYS A 22 -24.48 -8.67 12.64
N GLY A 23 -24.33 -9.40 11.53
CA GLY A 23 -24.50 -8.89 10.16
C GLY A 23 -23.52 -7.77 9.79
N TRP A 24 -24.06 -6.57 9.58
CA TRP A 24 -23.34 -5.41 9.04
C TRP A 24 -22.16 -4.96 9.91
N GLN A 25 -22.30 -4.99 11.24
CA GLN A 25 -21.28 -4.54 12.20
C GLN A 25 -19.98 -5.37 12.10
N ALA A 26 -20.11 -6.68 11.92
CA ALA A 26 -18.96 -7.57 11.73
C ALA A 26 -18.16 -7.18 10.47
N GLN A 27 -18.87 -6.84 9.39
CA GLN A 27 -18.25 -6.47 8.12
C GLN A 27 -17.52 -5.13 8.20
N VAL A 28 -18.07 -4.13 8.91
CA VAL A 28 -17.40 -2.82 9.09
C VAL A 28 -16.11 -2.96 9.92
N VAL A 29 -16.15 -3.79 10.98
CA VAL A 29 -14.97 -4.06 11.81
C VAL A 29 -13.90 -4.79 11.00
N THR A 30 -14.27 -5.83 10.24
CA THR A 30 -13.33 -6.52 9.34
C THR A 30 -12.77 -5.59 8.26
N ALA A 31 -13.61 -4.75 7.65
CA ALA A 31 -13.17 -3.77 6.66
C ALA A 31 -12.19 -2.74 7.25
N GLY A 32 -12.47 -2.25 8.47
CA GLY A 32 -11.57 -1.34 9.21
C GLY A 32 -10.20 -1.94 9.47
N TYR A 33 -10.14 -3.17 10.01
CA TYR A 33 -8.87 -3.88 10.20
C TYR A 33 -8.15 -4.16 8.88
N CYS A 34 -8.90 -4.50 7.82
CA CYS A 34 -8.35 -4.72 6.49
C CYS A 34 -7.70 -3.44 5.94
N LEU A 35 -8.36 -2.29 6.00
CA LEU A 35 -7.81 -1.02 5.52
C LEU A 35 -6.55 -0.60 6.29
N PHE A 36 -6.55 -0.79 7.61
CA PHE A 36 -5.38 -0.52 8.42
C PHE A 36 -4.20 -1.42 8.03
N ALA A 37 -4.44 -2.74 7.91
CA ALA A 37 -3.41 -3.69 7.51
C ALA A 37 -2.85 -3.40 6.12
N VAL A 38 -3.72 -3.06 5.16
CA VAL A 38 -3.33 -2.69 3.80
C VAL A 38 -2.54 -1.38 3.76
N GLY A 39 -2.94 -0.40 4.56
CA GLY A 39 -2.23 0.87 4.68
C GLY A 39 -0.81 0.68 5.18
N LEU A 40 -0.65 -0.14 6.22
CA LEU A 40 0.66 -0.49 6.77
C LEU A 40 1.50 -1.31 5.79
N SER A 41 0.93 -2.35 5.15
CA SER A 41 1.70 -3.23 4.26
C SER A 41 2.26 -2.47 3.05
N VAL A 42 1.43 -1.65 2.40
CA VAL A 42 1.84 -0.84 1.24
C VAL A 42 2.79 0.28 1.67
N GLY A 43 2.53 0.91 2.82
CA GLY A 43 3.38 1.97 3.38
C GLY A 43 4.79 1.47 3.66
N PHE A 44 4.93 0.35 4.38
CA PHE A 44 6.24 -0.23 4.66
C PHE A 44 6.94 -0.74 3.40
N SER A 45 6.22 -1.40 2.49
CA SER A 45 6.80 -1.86 1.22
C SER A 45 7.41 -0.70 0.40
N ASN A 46 6.69 0.42 0.27
CA ASN A 46 7.21 1.59 -0.43
C ASN A 46 8.31 2.32 0.33
N LEU A 47 8.28 2.32 1.66
CA LEU A 47 9.36 2.89 2.47
C LEU A 47 10.67 2.12 2.26
N PHE A 48 10.66 0.79 2.40
CA PHE A 48 11.86 -0.03 2.21
C PHE A 48 12.35 -0.01 0.76
N CYS A 49 11.43 0.01 -0.21
CA CYS A 49 11.76 0.22 -1.62
C CYS A 49 12.50 1.55 -1.82
N GLY A 50 11.98 2.65 -1.26
CA GLY A 50 12.60 3.97 -1.37
C GLY A 50 13.98 4.03 -0.70
N VAL A 51 14.16 3.39 0.46
CA VAL A 51 15.46 3.31 1.13
C VAL A 51 16.46 2.49 0.31
N CYS A 52 16.06 1.33 -0.22
CA CYS A 52 16.91 0.49 -1.06
C CYS A 52 17.37 1.22 -2.33
N VAL A 53 16.44 1.89 -3.02
CA VAL A 53 16.71 2.69 -4.21
C VAL A 53 17.59 3.89 -3.88
N GLY A 54 17.35 4.60 -2.77
CA GLY A 54 18.19 5.72 -2.35
C GLY A 54 19.64 5.34 -2.04
N ILE A 55 19.85 4.18 -1.41
CA ILE A 55 21.20 3.65 -1.16
C ILE A 55 21.86 3.26 -2.50
N THR A 56 21.13 2.58 -3.38
CA THR A 56 21.67 2.18 -4.70
C THR A 56 21.99 3.40 -5.58
N GLY A 57 21.14 4.44 -5.55
CA GLY A 57 21.32 5.68 -6.29
C GLY A 57 22.53 6.50 -5.82
N SER A 58 22.79 6.55 -4.50
CA SER A 58 24.02 7.18 -3.99
C SER A 58 25.28 6.42 -4.41
N GLY A 59 25.23 5.08 -4.45
CA GLY A 59 26.28 4.26 -5.06
C GLY A 59 26.45 4.51 -6.56
N CYS A 60 25.36 4.71 -7.29
CA CYS A 60 25.37 5.05 -8.71
C CYS A 60 26.06 6.40 -8.95
N ALA A 61 25.74 7.43 -8.17
CA ALA A 61 26.36 8.76 -8.30
C ALA A 61 27.88 8.73 -8.07
N LEU A 62 28.33 7.97 -7.07
CA LEU A 62 29.77 7.82 -6.80
C LEU A 62 30.49 7.02 -7.89
N ALA A 63 29.85 5.96 -8.41
CA ALA A 63 30.40 5.15 -9.49
C ALA A 63 30.50 5.94 -10.81
N ASP A 64 29.49 6.76 -11.12
CA ASP A 64 29.47 7.62 -12.30
C ASP A 64 30.60 8.67 -12.25
N ALA A 65 30.86 9.24 -11.06
CA ALA A 65 31.97 10.17 -10.86
C ALA A 65 33.36 9.53 -11.11
N GLN A 66 33.49 8.21 -10.95
CA GLN A 66 34.73 7.49 -11.25
C GLN A 66 34.81 7.04 -12.71
N LYS A 67 33.71 6.53 -13.28
CA LYS A 67 33.60 6.06 -14.67
C LYS A 67 32.17 6.27 -15.19
N PRO A 68 31.97 7.11 -16.23
CA PRO A 68 30.64 7.42 -16.74
C PRO A 68 29.93 6.24 -17.43
N ASP A 69 30.68 5.21 -17.85
CA ASP A 69 30.13 4.00 -18.47
C ASP A 69 29.35 3.09 -17.49
N MET A 70 29.40 3.37 -16.18
CA MET A 70 28.80 2.53 -15.14
C MET A 70 27.34 2.89 -14.84
N PHE A 71 26.86 4.07 -15.27
CA PHE A 71 25.51 4.55 -14.97
C PHE A 71 24.41 3.60 -15.45
N VAL A 72 24.47 3.15 -16.71
CA VAL A 72 23.43 2.30 -17.31
C VAL A 72 23.34 0.94 -16.60
N LYS A 73 24.48 0.40 -16.14
CA LYS A 73 24.53 -0.89 -15.44
C LYS A 73 23.85 -0.81 -14.06
N MET A 74 24.04 0.30 -13.34
CA MET A 74 23.40 0.52 -12.04
C MET A 74 21.90 0.81 -12.19
N LEU A 75 21.52 1.57 -13.21
CA LEU A 75 20.13 1.93 -13.49
C LEU A 75 19.24 0.69 -13.72
N VAL A 76 19.77 -0.37 -14.32
CA VAL A 76 19.04 -1.66 -14.48
C VAL A 76 18.67 -2.27 -13.13
N ILE A 77 19.60 -2.24 -12.16
CA ILE A 77 19.39 -2.80 -10.81
C ILE A 77 18.35 -1.97 -10.05
N GLU A 78 18.40 -0.65 -10.23
CA GLU A 78 17.46 0.29 -9.62
C GLU A 78 16.02 0.09 -10.10
N ILE A 79 15.81 -0.21 -11.39
CA ILE A 79 14.50 -0.56 -11.95
C ILE A 79 13.96 -1.86 -11.33
N PHE A 80 14.80 -2.90 -11.20
CA PHE A 80 14.40 -4.14 -10.53
C PHE A 80 14.07 -3.93 -9.05
N GLY A 81 14.82 -3.07 -8.36
CA GLY A 81 14.52 -2.67 -6.98
C GLY A 81 13.16 -1.97 -6.87
N SER A 82 12.87 -1.05 -7.79
CA SER A 82 11.59 -0.32 -7.82
C SER A 82 10.39 -1.22 -8.13
N ALA A 83 10.59 -2.28 -8.93
CA ALA A 83 9.53 -3.25 -9.23
C ALA A 83 8.99 -3.96 -7.98
N LEU A 84 9.81 -4.14 -6.93
CA LEU A 84 9.38 -4.72 -5.66
C LEU A 84 8.35 -3.83 -4.94
N GLY A 85 8.49 -2.50 -5.01
CA GLY A 85 7.51 -1.55 -4.49
C GLY A 85 6.18 -1.61 -5.24
N LEU A 86 6.23 -1.77 -6.57
CA LEU A 86 5.04 -1.98 -7.40
C LEU A 86 4.28 -3.25 -7.01
N PHE A 87 4.97 -4.35 -6.72
CA PHE A 87 4.32 -5.55 -6.21
C PHE A 87 3.61 -5.31 -4.86
N GLY A 88 4.22 -4.52 -3.97
CA GLY A 88 3.58 -4.10 -2.71
C GLY A 88 2.26 -3.37 -2.94
N VAL A 89 2.21 -2.45 -3.90
CA VAL A 89 0.99 -1.72 -4.27
C VAL A 89 -0.07 -2.65 -4.86
N ILE A 90 0.30 -3.56 -5.76
CA ILE A 90 -0.63 -4.53 -6.38
C ILE A 90 -1.29 -5.40 -5.30
N VAL A 91 -0.49 -5.96 -4.39
CA VAL A 91 -0.98 -6.77 -3.27
C VAL A 91 -1.93 -5.95 -2.39
N GLY A 92 -1.60 -4.68 -2.13
CA GLY A 92 -2.47 -3.78 -1.38
C GLY A 92 -3.82 -3.50 -2.05
N ILE A 93 -3.84 -3.34 -3.37
CA ILE A 93 -5.09 -3.16 -4.13
C ILE A 93 -5.98 -4.41 -4.00
N ILE A 94 -5.39 -5.60 -4.11
CA ILE A 94 -6.14 -6.87 -4.00
C ILE A 94 -6.74 -7.01 -2.59
N GLN A 95 -5.95 -6.75 -1.55
CA GLN A 95 -6.45 -6.82 -0.17
C GLN A 95 -7.53 -5.78 0.13
N ALA A 96 -7.38 -4.54 -0.37
CA ALA A 96 -8.42 -3.50 -0.21
C ALA A 96 -9.70 -3.79 -1.00
N ASN A 97 -9.64 -4.64 -2.03
CA ASN A 97 -10.84 -5.13 -2.69
C ASN A 97 -11.57 -6.20 -1.89
N ALA A 98 -10.86 -6.98 -1.06
CA ALA A 98 -11.49 -7.93 -0.14
C ALA A 98 -12.17 -7.25 1.06
N GLY A 99 -11.64 -6.11 1.52
CA GLY A 99 -12.27 -5.28 2.57
C GLY A 99 -13.37 -4.38 2.01
N GLN A 100 -14.60 -4.88 1.97
CA GLN A 100 -15.75 -4.16 1.40
C GLN A 100 -16.63 -3.57 2.50
N PHE A 101 -16.85 -2.27 2.46
CA PHE A 101 -17.87 -1.62 3.29
C PHE A 101 -19.25 -1.88 2.67
N PRO A 102 -20.25 -2.28 3.47
CA PRO A 102 -21.60 -2.45 2.97
C PRO A 102 -22.18 -1.10 2.52
N GLU A 103 -22.66 -1.05 1.26
CA GLU A 103 -23.38 0.11 0.71
C GLU A 103 -24.75 0.23 1.37
N HIS A 104 -25.05 1.41 1.91
CA HIS A 104 -26.38 1.73 2.41
C HIS A 104 -27.38 1.86 1.25
N LYS A 105 -28.06 0.77 0.90
CA LYS A 105 -29.29 0.84 0.09
C LYS A 105 -30.42 1.29 1.01
N LEU A 106 -30.72 2.60 1.02
CA LEU A 106 -31.96 3.13 1.58
C LEU A 106 -33.14 2.40 0.90
N GLN A 107 -33.85 1.55 1.64
CA GLN A 107 -35.24 1.19 1.37
C GLN A 107 -36.10 1.76 2.49
#